data_AF-A0A4W3H4M1-F1
#
_entry.id   AF-A0A4W3H4M1-F1
#
_cell.length_a   1.000
_cell.length_b   1.000
_cell.length_c   1.000
_cell.angle_alpha   90.00
_cell.angle_beta   90.00
_cell.angle_gamma   90.00
#
_symmetry.space_group_name_H-M   'P 1'
#
loop_
_entity.id
_entity.type
_entity.pdbx_description
1 polymer ?
#
loop_
_entity_poly.entity_id
_entity_poly.type
_entity_poly.pdbx_seq_one_letter_code
_entity_poly.pdbx_strand_id
1 'polypeptide(L)'
;MTKRNEHYNNRLLCFVSVKVWDLEQHTVVNSYRAHSRSVTYVASCPSNESLFLSCGQDRRVLLWDRRNSKPAFRIEIGVSCCSPTAVTWHPQKEDIIAFGTEDGIVGIKNLQNETDSIQTSKVHTRAVSGLEFSSHSTPLLASVSEDCTVAVVDMDLSKVFQDQSHKDFVRSVSWSPLNSAVISTAGWDHQVLHHTISKETALNAAED
;
A
#
# COMPACT_ATOMS: atom_id res chain seq x y z
N MET A 1 -28.92 32.92 42.80
CA MET A 1 -29.25 32.79 41.37
C MET A 1 -28.06 33.26 40.54
N THR A 2 -27.20 32.35 40.10
CA THR A 2 -26.36 32.56 38.91
C THR A 2 -25.98 31.19 38.36
N LYS A 3 -26.62 30.78 37.26
CA LYS A 3 -26.26 29.56 36.51
C LYS A 3 -24.92 29.82 35.83
N ARG A 4 -23.90 29.03 36.15
CA ARG A 4 -22.66 28.96 35.35
C ARG A 4 -22.91 27.95 34.24
N ASN A 5 -22.99 28.45 33.01
CA ASN A 5 -23.11 27.65 31.80
C ASN A 5 -21.86 26.77 31.64
N GLU A 6 -22.03 25.46 31.82
CA GLU A 6 -21.11 24.47 31.28
C GLU A 6 -21.33 24.40 29.77
N HIS A 7 -20.49 25.12 29.02
CA HIS A 7 -20.36 24.89 27.59
C HIS A 7 -19.76 23.50 27.39
N TYR A 8 -20.60 22.57 26.97
CA TYR A 8 -20.19 21.28 26.41
C TYR A 8 -19.17 21.52 25.30
N ASN A 9 -17.90 21.21 25.60
CA ASN A 9 -16.86 20.99 24.60
C ASN A 9 -17.18 19.69 23.85
N ASN A 10 -18.21 19.72 22.99
CA ASN A 10 -18.37 18.74 21.92
C ASN A 10 -17.32 19.04 20.84
N ARG A 11 -16.05 18.83 21.16
CA ARG A 11 -15.08 18.49 20.12
C ARG A 11 -15.54 17.14 19.61
N LEU A 12 -16.11 17.14 18.40
CA LEU A 12 -16.18 15.96 17.54
C LEU A 12 -14.76 15.43 17.41
N LEU A 13 -14.35 14.58 18.36
CA LEU A 13 -13.15 13.76 18.23
C LEU A 13 -13.47 12.86 17.04
N CYS A 14 -12.96 13.22 15.86
CA CYS A 14 -12.94 12.30 14.73
C CYS A 14 -12.10 11.11 15.19
N PHE A 15 -12.76 10.08 15.71
CA PHE A 15 -12.08 8.90 16.19
C PHE A 15 -11.53 8.17 14.97
N VAL A 16 -10.21 8.15 14.83
CA VAL A 16 -9.57 7.40 13.75
C VAL A 16 -9.78 5.91 14.03
N SER A 17 -10.43 5.22 13.10
CA SER A 17 -10.78 3.81 13.28
C SER A 17 -10.72 3.03 11.97
N VAL A 18 -10.32 1.76 12.06
CA VAL A 18 -10.51 0.77 11.01
C VAL A 18 -11.79 0.00 11.32
N LYS A 19 -12.69 -0.14 10.35
CA LYS A 19 -13.98 -0.82 10.52
C LYS A 19 -14.07 -2.04 9.61
N VAL A 20 -14.55 -3.15 10.16
CA VAL A 20 -14.89 -4.36 9.40
C VAL A 20 -16.39 -4.39 9.21
N TRP A 21 -16.81 -4.60 7.96
CA TRP A 21 -18.21 -4.56 7.56
C TRP A 21 -18.67 -5.94 7.13
N ASP A 22 -19.89 -6.29 7.55
CA ASP A 22 -20.66 -7.38 6.95
C ASP A 22 -21.47 -6.77 5.80
N LEU A 23 -21.16 -7.19 4.58
CA LEU A 23 -21.80 -6.67 3.38
C LEU A 23 -23.20 -7.24 3.15
N GLU A 24 -23.51 -8.42 3.67
CA GLU A 24 -24.83 -9.04 3.57
C GLU A 24 -25.81 -8.37 4.54
N GLN A 25 -25.35 -8.10 5.76
CA GLN A 25 -26.17 -7.46 6.79
C GLN A 25 -26.12 -5.93 6.75
N HIS A 26 -25.23 -5.35 5.96
CA HIS A 26 -24.95 -3.91 5.91
C HIS A 26 -24.62 -3.30 7.28
N THR A 27 -23.91 -4.06 8.14
CA THR A 27 -23.55 -3.63 9.50
C THR A 27 -22.04 -3.62 9.72
N VAL A 28 -21.62 -2.83 10.72
CA VAL A 28 -20.23 -2.85 11.20
C VAL A 28 -20.08 -3.96 12.23
N VAL A 29 -19.26 -4.96 11.92
CA VAL A 29 -18.98 -6.11 12.81
C VAL A 29 -17.98 -5.71 13.89
N ASN A 30 -16.92 -5.00 13.51
CA ASN A 30 -15.86 -4.55 14.42
C ASN A 30 -15.41 -3.13 14.09
N SER A 31 -15.04 -2.36 15.12
CA SER A 31 -14.45 -1.04 14.99
C SER A 31 -13.19 -0.95 15.84
N TYR A 32 -12.03 -0.91 15.20
CA TYR A 32 -10.74 -0.90 15.85
C TYR A 32 -10.13 0.49 15.91
N ARG A 33 -9.61 0.89 17.08
CA ARG A 33 -8.94 2.17 17.32
C ARG A 33 -7.49 1.96 17.72
N ALA A 34 -6.66 1.53 16.77
CA ALA A 34 -5.22 1.30 17.01
C ALA A 34 -4.31 2.39 16.43
N HIS A 35 -4.73 3.05 15.34
CA HIS A 35 -4.02 4.19 14.77
C HIS A 35 -4.31 5.47 15.56
N SER A 36 -3.29 6.31 15.72
CA SER A 36 -3.38 7.60 16.43
C SER A 36 -3.59 8.80 15.50
N ARG A 37 -3.49 8.59 14.18
CA ARG A 37 -3.70 9.57 13.10
C ARG A 37 -4.36 8.88 11.91
N SER A 38 -4.74 9.64 10.88
CA SER A 38 -5.50 9.16 9.71
C SER A 38 -4.92 7.86 9.14
N VAL A 39 -5.79 6.88 8.92
CA VAL A 39 -5.47 5.66 8.17
C VAL A 39 -5.43 6.04 6.69
N THR A 40 -4.34 5.72 6.02
CA THR A 40 -4.08 6.06 4.61
C THR A 40 -4.47 4.92 3.68
N TYR A 41 -4.24 3.68 4.11
CA TYR A 41 -4.51 2.50 3.28
C TYR A 41 -4.90 1.29 4.14
N VAL A 42 -5.71 0.41 3.56
CA VAL A 42 -6.05 -0.91 4.11
C VAL A 42 -5.96 -1.96 3.01
N ALA A 43 -5.48 -3.16 3.34
CA ALA A 43 -5.36 -4.25 2.38
C ALA A 43 -5.73 -5.59 3.04
N SER A 44 -6.81 -6.22 2.58
CA SER A 44 -7.19 -7.57 3.02
C SER A 44 -6.20 -8.60 2.50
N CYS A 45 -5.89 -9.62 3.31
CA CYS A 45 -5.04 -10.71 2.88
C CYS A 45 -5.79 -11.59 1.85
N PRO A 46 -5.18 -11.93 0.70
CA PRO A 46 -5.85 -12.73 -0.33
C PRO A 46 -6.06 -14.20 0.07
N SER A 47 -5.20 -14.76 0.92
CA SER A 47 -5.27 -16.16 1.36
C SER A 47 -6.10 -16.37 2.63
N ASN A 48 -6.27 -15.33 3.46
CA ASN A 48 -6.78 -15.47 4.81
C ASN A 48 -7.72 -14.32 5.20
N GLU A 49 -9.02 -14.60 5.29
CA GLU A 49 -10.07 -13.62 5.62
C GLU A 49 -9.96 -12.98 7.02
N SER A 50 -9.20 -13.61 7.93
CA SER A 50 -8.98 -13.09 9.27
C SER A 50 -7.85 -12.06 9.33
N LEU A 51 -7.04 -11.97 8.26
CA LEU A 51 -5.88 -11.09 8.18
C LEU A 51 -6.11 -9.88 7.28
N PHE A 52 -5.63 -8.73 7.73
CA PHE A 52 -5.54 -7.53 6.89
C PHE A 52 -4.40 -6.62 7.35
N LEU A 53 -3.95 -5.72 6.48
CA LEU A 53 -2.98 -4.68 6.79
C LEU A 53 -3.69 -3.33 6.87
N SER A 54 -3.14 -2.43 7.65
CA SER A 54 -3.43 -1.01 7.54
C SER A 54 -2.16 -0.19 7.70
N CYS A 55 -2.13 0.99 7.10
CA CYS A 55 -1.08 1.96 7.32
C CYS A 55 -1.67 3.37 7.51
N GLY A 56 -0.89 4.28 8.11
CA GLY A 56 -1.40 5.60 8.44
C GLY A 56 -0.34 6.66 8.74
N GLN A 57 -0.80 7.89 8.91
CA GLN A 57 0.01 9.08 9.21
C GLN A 57 0.67 9.06 10.59
N ASP A 58 0.38 8.05 11.41
CA ASP A 58 1.08 7.79 12.67
C ASP A 58 2.35 6.95 12.47
N ARG A 59 2.76 6.75 11.22
CA ARG A 59 3.98 6.04 10.81
C ARG A 59 3.98 4.57 11.17
N ARG A 60 2.79 3.97 11.27
CA ARG A 60 2.63 2.56 11.59
C ARG A 60 2.11 1.81 10.38
N VAL A 61 2.68 0.65 10.15
CA VAL A 61 2.03 -0.44 9.42
C VAL A 61 1.57 -1.45 10.48
N LEU A 62 0.28 -1.76 10.46
CA LEU A 62 -0.33 -2.70 11.39
C LEU A 62 -0.79 -3.94 10.63
N LEU A 63 -0.38 -5.11 11.10
CA LEU A 63 -0.97 -6.40 10.77
C LEU A 63 -2.12 -6.66 11.74
N TRP A 64 -3.26 -7.05 11.18
CA TRP A 64 -4.45 -7.35 11.95
C TRP A 64 -4.76 -8.83 11.84
N ASP A 65 -4.96 -9.48 12.99
CA ASP A 65 -5.48 -10.83 13.10
C ASP A 65 -6.73 -10.83 13.96
N ARG A 66 -7.88 -11.01 13.32
CA ARG A 66 -9.20 -10.97 13.96
C ARG A 66 -9.43 -12.12 14.93
N ARG A 67 -8.60 -13.17 14.91
CA ARG A 67 -8.68 -14.32 15.82
C ARG A 67 -8.12 -13.99 17.21
N ASN A 68 -7.29 -12.96 17.31
CA ASN A 68 -6.60 -12.58 18.54
C ASN A 68 -7.41 -11.56 19.36
N SER A 69 -7.33 -11.64 20.69
CA SER A 69 -7.98 -10.69 21.61
C SER A 69 -7.42 -9.27 21.49
N LYS A 70 -6.13 -9.16 21.17
CA LYS A 70 -5.46 -7.92 20.72
C LYS A 70 -5.13 -8.09 19.24
N PRO A 71 -5.98 -7.59 18.33
CA PRO A 71 -5.89 -7.96 16.93
C PRO A 71 -4.76 -7.25 16.18
N ALA A 72 -4.26 -6.11 16.66
CA ALA A 72 -3.26 -5.31 15.96
C ALA A 72 -1.81 -5.61 16.42
N PHE A 73 -0.94 -5.89 15.45
CA PHE A 73 0.50 -6.07 15.60
C PHE A 73 1.22 -5.04 14.75
N ARG A 74 2.22 -4.35 15.32
CA ARG A 74 3.01 -3.38 14.57
C ARG A 74 4.09 -4.10 13.78
N ILE A 75 4.17 -3.81 12.49
CA ILE A 75 5.27 -4.24 11.62
C ILE A 75 6.29 -3.12 11.58
N GLU A 76 7.53 -3.41 11.95
CA GLU A 76 8.63 -2.48 11.77
C GLU A 76 9.11 -2.51 10.31
N ILE A 77 9.01 -1.37 9.64
CA ILE A 77 9.35 -1.22 8.21
C ILE A 77 10.70 -0.50 7.99
N GLY A 78 11.50 -0.30 9.04
CA GLY A 78 12.86 0.27 8.96
C GLY A 78 12.94 1.76 8.58
N VAL A 79 11.87 2.34 8.04
CA VAL A 79 11.75 3.76 7.69
C VAL A 79 11.14 4.56 8.84
N SER A 80 11.98 5.24 9.62
CA SER A 80 11.57 5.89 10.88
C SER A 80 11.00 7.30 10.71
N CYS A 81 11.34 7.99 9.63
CA CYS A 81 11.00 9.40 9.41
C CYS A 81 9.76 9.62 8.54
N CYS A 82 9.33 8.63 7.75
CA CYS A 82 8.31 8.80 6.72
C CYS A 82 7.03 8.03 7.04
N SER A 83 5.88 8.58 6.64
CA SER A 83 4.59 7.91 6.81
C SER A 83 4.39 6.89 5.68
N PRO A 84 3.96 5.65 5.97
CA PRO A 84 3.52 4.72 4.95
C PRO A 84 2.19 5.22 4.35
N THR A 85 2.12 5.22 3.02
CA THR A 85 0.99 5.74 2.23
C THR A 85 0.24 4.64 1.49
N ALA A 86 0.89 3.51 1.21
CA ALA A 86 0.30 2.35 0.56
C ALA A 86 0.86 1.06 1.18
N VAL A 87 0.02 0.01 1.23
CA VAL A 87 0.43 -1.35 1.63
C VAL A 87 -0.31 -2.37 0.78
N THR A 88 0.34 -3.50 0.49
CA THR A 88 -0.27 -4.61 -0.25
C THR A 88 0.35 -5.94 0.15
N TRP A 89 -0.41 -7.02 -0.01
CA TRP A 89 0.05 -8.39 0.23
C TRP A 89 0.63 -8.97 -1.04
N HIS A 90 1.64 -9.82 -0.89
CA HIS A 90 2.09 -10.66 -2.00
C HIS A 90 0.99 -11.68 -2.36
N PRO A 91 0.70 -11.90 -3.65
CA PRO A 91 -0.50 -12.63 -4.06
C PRO A 91 -0.48 -14.13 -3.70
N GLN A 92 0.70 -14.74 -3.65
CA GLN A 92 0.85 -16.17 -3.32
C GLN A 92 1.54 -16.48 -1.98
N LYS A 93 2.08 -15.48 -1.28
CA LYS A 93 2.91 -15.68 -0.07
C LYS A 93 2.38 -14.80 1.04
N GLU A 94 1.66 -15.39 1.99
CA GLU A 94 1.05 -14.68 3.11
C GLU A 94 2.09 -13.88 3.90
N ASP A 95 3.29 -14.41 4.08
CA ASP A 95 4.31 -13.72 4.88
C ASP A 95 5.02 -12.56 4.18
N ILE A 96 4.74 -12.28 2.90
CA ILE A 96 5.39 -11.18 2.18
C ILE A 96 4.41 -10.05 1.96
N ILE A 97 4.84 -8.85 2.34
CA ILE A 97 4.09 -7.61 2.11
C ILE A 97 4.98 -6.60 1.39
N ALA A 98 4.34 -5.67 0.68
CA ALA A 98 4.99 -4.48 0.17
C ALA A 98 4.36 -3.22 0.77
N PHE A 99 5.16 -2.16 0.87
CA PHE A 99 4.72 -0.87 1.36
C PHE A 99 5.36 0.27 0.56
N GLY A 100 4.66 1.40 0.56
CA GLY A 100 5.09 2.63 -0.09
C GLY A 100 5.02 3.77 0.91
N THR A 101 5.90 4.75 0.79
CA THR A 101 6.01 5.86 1.73
C THR A 101 5.72 7.21 1.08
N GLU A 102 5.49 8.20 1.93
CA GLU A 102 5.32 9.61 1.58
C GLU A 102 6.53 10.22 0.84
N ASP A 103 7.73 9.68 1.06
CA ASP A 103 8.93 10.15 0.38
C ASP A 103 9.23 9.36 -0.90
N GLY A 104 8.44 8.36 -1.30
CA GLY A 104 8.65 7.61 -2.54
C GLY A 104 9.55 6.38 -2.41
N ILE A 105 9.79 5.91 -1.18
CA ILE A 105 10.41 4.60 -0.95
C ILE A 105 9.35 3.53 -1.16
N VAL A 106 9.74 2.49 -1.89
CA VAL A 106 9.01 1.23 -1.99
C VAL A 106 9.82 0.17 -1.27
N GLY A 107 9.17 -0.63 -0.43
CA GLY A 107 9.82 -1.71 0.29
C GLY A 107 9.04 -3.00 0.26
N ILE A 108 9.76 -4.11 0.41
CA ILE A 108 9.22 -5.45 0.54
C ILE A 108 9.73 -6.02 1.87
N LYS A 109 8.84 -6.62 2.64
CA LYS A 109 9.15 -7.21 3.96
C LYS A 109 8.59 -8.61 4.04
N ASN A 110 9.44 -9.56 4.44
CA ASN A 110 9.02 -10.89 4.88
C ASN A 110 8.79 -10.93 6.41
N LEU A 111 7.58 -11.28 6.82
CA LEU A 111 7.08 -11.29 8.20
C LEU A 111 7.59 -12.48 9.04
N GLN A 112 8.06 -13.58 8.44
CA GLN A 112 8.59 -14.73 9.20
C GLN A 112 9.94 -14.46 9.86
N ASN A 113 10.76 -13.61 9.22
CA ASN A 113 12.12 -13.34 9.68
C ASN A 113 12.17 -11.97 10.38
N GLU A 114 12.25 -11.99 11.71
CA GLU A 114 12.35 -10.77 12.51
C GLU A 114 13.65 -10.00 12.22
N THR A 115 14.73 -10.70 11.84
CA THR A 115 16.09 -10.14 11.92
C THR A 115 16.61 -9.43 10.67
N ASP A 116 16.16 -9.68 9.43
CA ASP A 116 16.91 -9.12 8.27
C ASP A 116 16.23 -9.01 6.88
N SER A 117 14.91 -9.08 6.77
CA SER A 117 14.26 -9.20 5.44
C SER A 117 13.50 -7.97 4.95
N ILE A 118 13.91 -6.75 5.31
CA ILE A 118 13.34 -5.54 4.69
C ILE A 118 14.26 -5.11 3.54
N GLN A 119 13.77 -5.21 2.32
CA GLN A 119 14.39 -4.55 1.17
C GLN A 119 13.65 -3.23 0.94
N THR A 120 14.40 -2.16 0.67
CA THR A 120 13.82 -0.86 0.31
C THR A 120 14.58 -0.26 -0.87
N SER A 121 13.87 0.49 -1.71
CA SER A 121 14.44 1.19 -2.85
C SER A 121 13.73 2.53 -3.03
N LYS A 122 14.50 3.56 -3.38
CA LYS A 122 13.96 4.88 -3.72
C LYS A 122 13.47 4.85 -5.17
N VAL A 123 12.22 4.40 -5.35
CA VAL A 123 11.62 4.25 -6.69
C VAL A 123 11.06 5.57 -7.20
N HIS A 124 10.49 6.37 -6.29
CA HIS A 124 9.82 7.64 -6.58
C HIS A 124 10.44 8.80 -5.81
N THR A 125 10.16 10.01 -6.28
CA THR A 125 10.61 11.27 -5.66
C THR A 125 9.56 11.89 -4.73
N ARG A 126 8.31 11.44 -4.83
CA ARG A 126 7.17 11.87 -4.01
C ARG A 126 6.36 10.66 -3.53
N ALA A 127 5.33 10.94 -2.74
CA ALA A 127 4.47 9.96 -2.09
C ALA A 127 3.99 8.87 -3.05
N VAL A 128 4.20 7.61 -2.66
CA VAL A 128 3.65 6.45 -3.35
C VAL A 128 2.14 6.44 -3.10
N SER A 129 1.35 6.64 -4.14
CA SER A 129 -0.11 6.76 -4.05
C SER A 129 -0.83 5.42 -4.20
N GLY A 130 -0.19 4.43 -4.82
CA GLY A 130 -0.74 3.10 -5.03
C GLY A 130 0.34 2.05 -5.25
N LEU A 131 0.06 0.83 -4.79
CA LEU A 131 0.93 -0.34 -4.92
C LEU A 131 0.10 -1.58 -5.23
N GLU A 132 0.53 -2.36 -6.21
CA GLU A 132 -0.15 -3.60 -6.57
C GLU A 132 0.81 -4.63 -7.17
N PHE A 133 0.73 -5.86 -6.67
CA PHE A 133 1.45 -6.98 -7.25
C PHE A 133 0.70 -7.57 -8.44
N SER A 134 1.44 -8.01 -9.45
CA SER A 134 0.92 -8.84 -10.52
C SER A 134 0.60 -10.25 -10.01
N SER A 135 -0.39 -10.93 -10.59
CA SER A 135 -0.77 -12.28 -10.20
C SER A 135 0.09 -13.42 -10.79
N HIS A 136 1.24 -13.11 -11.40
CA HIS A 136 2.10 -14.10 -12.09
C HIS A 136 2.94 -14.94 -11.14
N SER A 137 3.53 -16.02 -11.66
CA SER A 137 4.41 -16.93 -10.91
C SER A 137 5.63 -16.22 -10.31
N THR A 138 6.18 -15.23 -11.02
CA THR A 138 7.16 -14.27 -10.49
C THR A 138 6.49 -12.89 -10.43
N PRO A 139 5.91 -12.51 -9.29
CA PRO A 139 5.12 -11.31 -9.22
C PRO A 139 6.00 -10.06 -9.35
N LEU A 140 5.62 -9.17 -10.25
CA LEU A 140 6.13 -7.81 -10.33
C LEU A 140 5.30 -6.91 -9.42
N LEU A 141 5.92 -5.86 -8.90
CA LEU A 141 5.26 -4.85 -8.08
C LEU A 141 5.15 -3.55 -8.87
N ALA A 142 3.92 -3.15 -9.20
CA ALA A 142 3.64 -1.84 -9.79
C ALA A 142 3.47 -0.80 -8.68
N SER A 143 4.07 0.36 -8.88
CA SER A 143 3.99 1.52 -8.00
C SER A 143 3.65 2.77 -8.79
N VAL A 144 2.76 3.60 -8.22
CA VAL A 144 2.39 4.90 -8.78
C VAL A 144 2.58 5.98 -7.74
N SER A 145 2.89 7.20 -8.18
CA SER A 145 3.27 8.29 -7.29
C SER A 145 2.69 9.64 -7.72
N GLU A 146 2.67 10.56 -6.76
CA GLU A 146 2.41 11.96 -6.99
C GLU A 146 3.53 12.68 -7.78
N ASP A 147 4.65 12.02 -8.05
CA ASP A 147 5.66 12.53 -9.00
C ASP A 147 5.28 12.36 -10.48
N CYS A 148 4.02 12.00 -10.74
CA CYS A 148 3.44 11.78 -12.07
C CYS A 148 4.04 10.55 -12.80
N THR A 149 4.75 9.68 -12.09
CA THR A 149 5.38 8.50 -12.69
C THR A 149 4.69 7.19 -12.29
N VAL A 150 4.79 6.23 -13.21
CA VAL A 150 4.43 4.83 -13.04
C VAL A 150 5.73 4.05 -13.06
N ALA A 151 5.95 3.15 -12.11
CA ALA A 151 7.10 2.25 -12.11
C ALA A 151 6.66 0.82 -11.85
N VAL A 152 7.43 -0.14 -12.37
CA VAL A 152 7.28 -1.56 -12.04
C VAL A 152 8.64 -2.09 -11.66
N VAL A 153 8.70 -2.77 -10.53
CA VAL A 153 9.91 -3.39 -9.99
C VAL A 153 9.72 -4.89 -9.83
N ASP A 154 10.81 -5.64 -9.83
CA ASP A 154 10.82 -7.05 -9.44
C ASP A 154 10.88 -7.21 -7.91
N MET A 155 10.99 -8.46 -7.45
CA MET A 155 11.08 -8.79 -6.03
C MET A 155 12.39 -8.33 -5.37
N ASP A 156 13.44 -8.07 -6.15
CA ASP A 156 14.70 -7.51 -5.68
C ASP A 156 14.68 -5.97 -5.70
N LEU A 157 13.50 -5.37 -5.97
CA LEU A 157 13.28 -3.94 -6.14
C LEU A 157 14.09 -3.32 -7.29
N SER A 158 14.48 -4.12 -8.27
CA SER A 158 15.09 -3.65 -9.51
C SER A 158 14.02 -3.17 -10.46
N LYS A 159 14.23 -1.99 -11.05
CA LYS A 159 13.27 -1.34 -11.96
C LYS A 159 13.21 -2.09 -13.29
N VAL A 160 12.01 -2.57 -13.64
CA VAL A 160 11.69 -3.28 -14.89
C VAL A 160 11.04 -2.35 -15.90
N PHE A 161 10.23 -1.40 -15.43
CA PHE A 161 9.52 -0.45 -16.28
C PHE A 161 9.38 0.90 -15.58
N GLN A 162 9.35 1.97 -16.36
CA GLN A 162 8.97 3.29 -15.90
C GLN A 162 8.30 4.08 -17.02
N ASP A 163 7.23 4.79 -16.68
CA ASP A 163 6.54 5.72 -17.56
C ASP A 163 6.29 7.06 -16.87
N GLN A 164 6.29 8.14 -17.65
CA GLN A 164 6.05 9.51 -17.23
C GLN A 164 5.01 10.19 -18.13
N SER A 165 4.12 9.43 -18.74
CA SER A 165 3.13 9.95 -19.68
C SER A 165 2.01 10.74 -19.00
N HIS A 166 1.75 10.46 -17.71
CA HIS A 166 0.81 11.23 -16.90
C HIS A 166 1.31 12.66 -16.65
N LYS A 167 0.40 13.64 -16.73
CA LYS A 167 0.71 15.08 -16.56
C LYS A 167 0.37 15.64 -15.18
N ASP A 168 -0.28 14.83 -14.36
CA ASP A 168 -0.66 15.14 -12.99
C ASP A 168 -0.58 13.86 -12.13
N PHE A 169 -0.94 13.95 -10.85
CA PHE A 169 -0.72 12.89 -9.87
C PHE A 169 -1.39 11.59 -10.30
N VAL A 170 -0.61 10.51 -10.39
CA VAL A 170 -1.14 9.18 -10.64
C VAL A 170 -1.73 8.67 -9.34
N ARG A 171 -2.97 8.16 -9.36
CA ARG A 171 -3.74 7.82 -8.16
C ARG A 171 -4.02 6.34 -7.99
N SER A 172 -4.01 5.59 -9.07
CA SER A 172 -4.34 4.17 -9.05
C SER A 172 -3.62 3.43 -10.16
N VAL A 173 -3.33 2.17 -9.89
CA VAL A 173 -2.78 1.19 -10.82
C VAL A 173 -3.60 -0.10 -10.67
N SER A 174 -3.83 -0.78 -11.79
CA SER A 174 -4.50 -2.07 -11.85
C SER A 174 -3.83 -2.98 -12.87
N TRP A 175 -3.37 -4.15 -12.47
CA TRP A 175 -2.93 -5.20 -13.39
C TRP A 175 -4.12 -5.79 -14.16
N SER A 176 -3.94 -6.02 -15.47
CA SER A 176 -4.96 -6.69 -16.28
C SER A 176 -5.07 -8.17 -15.89
N PRO A 177 -6.29 -8.67 -15.60
CA PRO A 177 -6.50 -10.09 -15.30
C PRO A 177 -6.37 -10.99 -16.53
N LEU A 178 -6.47 -10.43 -17.74
CA LEU A 178 -6.42 -11.17 -19.01
C LEU A 178 -5.02 -11.19 -19.61
N ASN A 179 -4.28 -10.08 -19.49
CA ASN A 179 -2.95 -9.94 -20.05
C ASN A 179 -1.96 -9.58 -18.94
N SER A 180 -1.09 -10.55 -18.65
CA SER A 180 -0.07 -10.46 -17.62
C SER A 180 0.89 -9.30 -17.77
N ALA A 181 1.11 -8.84 -18.99
CA ALA A 181 2.04 -7.76 -19.30
C ALA A 181 1.39 -6.38 -19.28
N VAL A 182 0.08 -6.26 -19.04
CA VAL A 182 -0.61 -4.96 -19.15
C VAL A 182 -1.01 -4.44 -17.78
N ILE A 183 -0.65 -3.19 -17.51
CA ILE A 183 -1.18 -2.41 -16.38
C ILE A 183 -2.00 -1.23 -16.89
N SER A 184 -3.02 -0.86 -16.14
CA SER A 184 -3.82 0.33 -16.37
C SER A 184 -3.59 1.32 -15.23
N THR A 185 -3.39 2.60 -15.55
CA THR A 185 -3.14 3.66 -14.57
C THR A 185 -4.11 4.81 -14.76
N ALA A 186 -4.51 5.45 -13.67
CA ALA A 186 -5.41 6.59 -13.69
C ALA A 186 -4.85 7.75 -12.87
N GLY A 187 -4.94 8.96 -13.41
CA GLY A 187 -4.39 10.18 -12.80
C GLY A 187 -5.37 11.34 -12.75
N TRP A 188 -4.96 12.42 -12.08
CA TRP A 188 -5.71 13.69 -12.01
C TRP A 188 -5.73 14.49 -13.32
N ASP A 189 -4.92 14.07 -14.29
CA ASP A 189 -4.91 14.60 -15.66
C ASP A 189 -6.10 14.11 -16.51
N HIS A 190 -7.08 13.46 -15.89
CA HIS A 190 -8.25 12.86 -16.53
C HIS A 190 -7.91 11.74 -17.53
N GLN A 191 -6.74 11.12 -17.40
CA GLN A 191 -6.31 10.04 -18.29
C GLN A 191 -6.40 8.67 -17.62
N VAL A 192 -6.80 7.68 -18.41
CA VAL A 192 -6.59 6.26 -18.13
C VAL A 192 -5.62 5.75 -19.18
N LEU A 193 -4.42 5.36 -18.77
CA LEU A 193 -3.37 4.89 -19.65
C LEU A 193 -3.19 3.39 -19.48
N HIS A 194 -2.87 2.71 -20.58
CA HIS A 194 -2.52 1.29 -20.59
C HIS A 194 -1.07 1.14 -20.99
N HIS A 195 -0.31 0.41 -20.19
CA HIS A 195 1.12 0.19 -20.39
C HIS A 195 1.40 -1.28 -20.60
N THR A 196 2.24 -1.58 -21.58
CA THR A 196 2.72 -2.95 -21.82
C THR A 196 4.12 -3.09 -21.26
N ILE A 197 4.28 -4.00 -20.30
CA ILE A 197 5.51 -4.30 -19.62
C ILE A 197 6.18 -5.45 -20.38
N SER A 198 7.07 -5.10 -21.30
CA SER A 198 8.00 -6.05 -21.88
C SER A 198 9.18 -6.21 -20.93
N LYS A 199 9.45 -7.44 -20.50
CA LYS A 199 10.75 -7.77 -19.90
C LYS A 199 11.76 -7.67 -21.04
N GLU A 200 12.35 -6.50 -21.26
CA GLU A 200 13.56 -6.43 -22.07
C GLU A 200 14.62 -7.21 -21.30
N THR A 201 14.80 -8.46 -21.71
CA THR A 201 15.97 -9.23 -21.33
C THR A 201 17.16 -8.39 -21.75
N ALA A 202 17.97 -7.95 -20.77
CA ALA A 202 19.26 -7.33 -21.00
C ALA A 202 20.21 -8.36 -21.66
N LEU A 203 19.97 -8.68 -22.93
CA LEU A 203 20.73 -9.64 -23.73
C LEU A 203 21.45 -8.99 -24.93
N ASN A 204 21.35 -7.67 -25.13
CA ASN A 204 22.04 -6.99 -26.23
C ASN A 204 23.19 -6.09 -25.75
N ALA A 205 24.05 -6.61 -24.85
CA ALA A 205 25.30 -5.94 -24.46
C ALA A 205 26.49 -6.91 -24.40
N ALA A 206 26.51 -7.93 -25.26
CA ALA A 206 27.63 -8.87 -25.37
C ALA A 206 27.97 -9.30 -26.81
N GLU A 207 27.56 -8.53 -27.82
CA GLU A 207 28.07 -8.67 -29.20
C GLU A 207 28.31 -7.28 -29.77
N ASP A 208 29.50 -6.74 -29.50
CA ASP A 208 30.35 -5.95 -30.42
C ASP A 208 31.74 -5.74 -29.79
#